data_AF-A0A7X0W6M8-F1
#
_entry.id   AF-A0A7X0W6M8-F1
#
_cell.length_a   1.000
_cell.length_b   1.000
_cell.length_c   1.000
_cell.angle_alpha   90.00
_cell.angle_beta   90.00
_cell.angle_gamma   90.00
#
_symmetry.space_group_name_H-M   'P 1'
#
loop_
_entity.id
_entity.type
_entity.pdbx_description
1 polymer ?
#
loop_
_entity_poly.entity_id
_entity_poly.type
_entity_poly.pdbx_seq_one_letter_code
_entity_poly.pdbx_strand_id
1 'polypeptide(L)'
;MTDKQILCPWCMQIKIISEKGICSKCYNHLDSLEQKNWHNYQTSNYAELMALAIKIDTAFQFAEKSSDSESVLKQFHQSRIRCVLEMFKQLNNTTFKPITSEELEQYKHLIKEYSEQIRTDEELNQFSIVLRQKLSTNNPQLQNIYTTFFSFWCGEEILDWSYFQYFEIITGNLKFLIPIEKLIEIMQKHFPVISSNPIKQLN
;
A
#
# COMPACT_ATOMS: atom_id res chain seq x y z
N MET A 1 10.69 14.11 21.86
CA MET A 1 9.58 14.06 20.88
C MET A 1 8.33 13.70 21.66
N THR A 2 7.22 14.41 21.46
CA THR A 2 5.94 14.07 22.10
C THR A 2 5.31 12.91 21.37
N ASP A 3 5.00 11.83 22.09
CA ASP A 3 4.35 10.64 21.55
C ASP A 3 3.00 11.01 20.90
N LYS A 4 2.87 10.76 19.59
CA LYS A 4 1.65 11.05 18.83
C LYS A 4 0.52 10.14 19.35
N GLN A 5 -0.51 10.74 19.93
CA GLN A 5 -1.69 10.01 20.39
C GLN A 5 -2.76 9.93 19.29
N ILE A 6 -3.27 8.72 19.04
CA ILE A 6 -4.35 8.45 18.08
C ILE A 6 -5.41 7.54 18.73
N LEU A 7 -6.61 7.48 18.15
CA LEU A 7 -7.52 6.36 18.44
C LEU A 7 -6.97 5.09 17.80
N CYS A 8 -7.11 3.96 18.50
CA CYS A 8 -6.76 2.65 17.97
C CYS A 8 -7.43 2.47 16.59
N PRO A 9 -6.67 2.29 15.51
CA PRO A 9 -7.21 2.25 14.16
C PRO A 9 -8.15 1.06 13.94
N TRP A 10 -8.09 0.04 14.79
CA TRP A 10 -8.94 -1.15 14.66
C TRP A 10 -10.29 -1.00 15.35
N CYS A 11 -10.31 -0.70 16.65
CA CYS A 11 -11.57 -0.57 17.38
C CYS A 11 -12.15 0.84 17.37
N MET A 12 -11.35 1.87 17.06
CA MET A 12 -11.72 3.29 17.11
C MET A 12 -12.24 3.77 18.47
N GLN A 13 -11.93 3.05 19.57
CA GLN A 13 -12.45 3.33 20.91
C GLN A 13 -11.38 3.75 21.93
N ILE A 14 -10.18 3.17 21.84
CA ILE A 14 -9.13 3.33 22.86
C ILE A 14 -8.02 4.22 22.31
N LYS A 15 -7.62 5.27 23.04
CA LYS A 15 -6.46 6.09 22.68
C LYS A 15 -5.16 5.32 22.93
N ILE A 16 -4.22 5.42 21.98
CA ILE A 16 -2.91 4.78 22.02
C ILE A 16 -1.82 5.75 21.56
N ILE A 17 -0.57 5.43 21.88
CA ILE A 17 0.59 5.97 21.17
C ILE A 17 0.63 5.32 19.79
N SER A 18 0.79 6.10 18.72
CA SER A 18 0.64 5.61 17.35
C SER A 18 1.63 4.49 16.98
N GLU A 19 2.84 4.53 17.54
CA GLU A 19 3.88 3.50 17.40
C GLU A 19 3.45 2.12 17.93
N LYS A 20 2.41 2.03 18.75
CA LYS A 20 1.85 0.73 19.17
C LYS A 20 1.04 0.06 18.07
N GLY A 21 0.59 0.82 17.06
CA GLY A 21 -0.26 0.37 15.96
C GLY A 21 -1.69 0.09 16.37
N ILE A 22 -1.90 -0.75 17.40
CA ILE A 22 -3.23 -1.11 17.94
C ILE A 22 -3.23 -1.09 19.47
N CYS A 23 -4.43 -1.06 20.08
CA CYS A 23 -4.56 -1.13 21.54
C CYS A 23 -4.34 -2.54 22.07
N SER A 24 -3.99 -2.64 23.35
CA SER A 24 -3.79 -3.92 24.05
C SER A 24 -5.00 -4.85 23.98
N LYS A 25 -6.22 -4.29 24.04
CA LYS A 25 -7.45 -5.07 23.88
C LYS A 25 -7.47 -5.76 22.52
N CYS A 26 -7.29 -5.03 21.41
CA CYS A 26 -7.25 -5.61 20.07
C CYS A 26 -6.10 -6.61 19.92
N TYR A 27 -4.90 -6.27 20.41
CA TYR A 27 -3.72 -7.13 20.34
C TYR A 27 -3.95 -8.48 21.03
N ASN A 28 -4.59 -8.51 22.20
CA ASN A 28 -4.84 -9.74 22.94
C ASN A 28 -5.88 -10.67 22.30
N HIS A 29 -6.64 -10.21 21.31
CA HIS A 29 -7.57 -11.06 20.55
C HIS A 29 -6.89 -11.76 19.36
N LEU A 30 -5.66 -11.37 19.03
CA LEU A 30 -4.88 -11.96 17.95
C LEU A 30 -4.29 -13.29 18.37
N ASP A 31 -4.06 -14.17 17.39
CA ASP A 31 -3.33 -15.41 17.63
C ASP A 31 -1.82 -15.16 17.91
N SER A 32 -1.10 -16.22 18.30
CA SER A 32 0.32 -16.10 18.67
C SER A 32 1.23 -15.68 17.51
N LEU A 33 0.89 -16.04 16.27
CA LEU A 33 1.65 -15.68 15.08
C LEU A 33 1.43 -14.20 14.73
N GLU A 34 0.18 -13.76 14.75
CA GLU A 34 -0.21 -12.37 14.53
C GLU A 34 0.39 -11.45 15.60
N GLN A 35 0.36 -11.85 16.87
CA GLN A 35 1.02 -11.12 17.95
C GLN A 35 2.53 -10.97 17.71
N LYS A 36 3.20 -12.03 17.26
CA LYS A 36 4.62 -12.00 16.89
C LYS A 36 4.87 -11.03 15.72
N ASN A 37 4.02 -11.04 14.70
CA ASN A 37 4.13 -10.11 13.57
C ASN A 37 3.97 -8.65 14.03
N TRP A 38 3.00 -8.38 14.90
CA TRP A 38 2.81 -7.07 15.50
C TRP A 38 4.01 -6.59 16.30
N HIS A 39 4.62 -7.48 17.07
CA HIS A 39 5.86 -7.16 17.78
C HIS A 39 6.96 -6.74 16.79
N ASN A 40 7.11 -7.43 15.66
CA ASN A 40 8.08 -7.06 14.63
C ASN A 40 7.78 -5.70 13.99
N TYR A 41 6.50 -5.37 13.77
CA TYR A 41 6.13 -4.05 13.26
C TYR A 41 6.43 -2.94 14.26
N GLN A 42 6.22 -3.19 15.55
CA GLN A 42 6.54 -2.22 16.60
C GLN A 42 8.05 -1.98 16.69
N THR A 43 8.87 -3.04 16.69
CA THR A 43 10.33 -2.91 16.76
C THR A 43 10.93 -2.28 15.50
N SER A 44 10.22 -2.37 14.36
CA SER A 44 10.62 -1.75 13.09
C SER A 44 10.01 -0.36 12.85
N ASN A 45 9.36 0.24 13.86
CA ASN A 45 8.64 1.53 13.76
C ASN A 45 7.64 1.58 12.60
N TYR A 46 6.92 0.47 12.40
CA TYR A 46 6.04 0.21 11.25
C TYR A 46 4.59 -0.06 11.63
N ALA A 47 4.34 -0.19 12.93
CA ALA A 47 3.05 -0.62 13.46
C ALA A 47 1.89 0.30 13.05
N GLU A 48 2.08 1.64 13.02
CA GLU A 48 1.01 2.57 12.61
C GLU A 48 0.59 2.34 11.15
N LEU A 49 1.55 2.16 10.25
CA LEU A 49 1.31 1.92 8.83
C LEU A 49 0.70 0.55 8.58
N MET A 50 1.23 -0.49 9.25
CA MET A 50 0.71 -1.86 9.14
C MET A 50 -0.69 -1.99 9.71
N ALA A 51 -1.04 -1.21 10.74
CA ALA A 51 -2.41 -1.15 11.23
C ALA A 51 -3.42 -0.76 10.14
N LEU A 52 -3.04 0.20 9.29
CA LEU A 52 -3.87 0.67 8.20
C LEU A 52 -3.85 -0.31 7.01
N ALA A 53 -2.70 -0.90 6.68
CA ALA A 53 -2.59 -1.92 5.63
C ALA A 53 -3.47 -3.14 5.93
N ILE A 54 -3.36 -3.70 7.13
CA ILE A 54 -4.19 -4.83 7.57
C ILE A 54 -5.67 -4.45 7.58
N LYS A 55 -6.00 -3.24 8.04
CA LYS A 55 -7.38 -2.75 8.05
C LYS A 55 -7.99 -2.66 6.65
N ILE A 56 -7.23 -2.23 5.65
CA ILE A 56 -7.66 -2.19 4.24
C ILE A 56 -7.85 -3.60 3.71
N ASP A 57 -6.90 -4.51 3.98
CA ASP A 57 -6.98 -5.91 3.60
C ASP A 57 -8.21 -6.61 4.20
N THR A 58 -8.48 -6.41 5.49
CA THR A 58 -9.68 -6.97 6.14
C THR A 58 -10.97 -6.42 5.52
N ALA A 59 -11.00 -5.13 5.17
CA ALA A 59 -12.16 -4.54 4.51
C ALA A 59 -12.40 -5.11 3.10
N PHE A 60 -11.32 -5.36 2.36
CA PHE A 60 -11.39 -6.02 1.06
C PHE A 60 -11.89 -7.47 1.18
N GLN A 61 -11.29 -8.27 2.08
CA GLN A 61 -11.71 -9.65 2.32
C GLN A 61 -13.16 -9.75 2.81
N PHE A 62 -13.63 -8.77 3.60
CA PHE A 62 -15.03 -8.69 3.99
C PHE A 62 -15.92 -8.49 2.76
N ALA A 63 -15.59 -7.51 1.91
CA ALA A 63 -16.36 -7.22 0.70
C ALA A 63 -16.41 -8.41 -0.27
N GLU A 64 -15.28 -9.09 -0.46
CA GLU A 64 -15.18 -10.29 -1.29
C GLU A 64 -16.10 -11.41 -0.78
N LYS A 65 -16.13 -11.65 0.53
CA LYS A 65 -16.92 -12.71 1.15
C LYS A 65 -18.40 -12.36 1.34
N SER A 66 -18.76 -11.08 1.46
CA SER A 66 -20.14 -10.63 1.69
C SER A 66 -21.02 -10.64 0.45
N SER A 67 -20.53 -11.20 -0.68
CA SER A 67 -21.16 -11.04 -1.99
C SER A 67 -21.34 -9.56 -2.38
N ASP A 68 -20.43 -8.67 -1.96
CA ASP A 68 -20.50 -7.28 -2.41
C ASP A 68 -20.40 -7.23 -3.94
N SER A 69 -21.10 -6.27 -4.54
CA SER A 69 -21.16 -6.18 -6.01
C SER A 69 -19.76 -6.07 -6.63
N GLU A 70 -19.59 -6.62 -7.82
CA GLU A 70 -18.39 -6.48 -8.67
C GLU A 70 -17.90 -5.01 -8.76
N SER A 71 -18.82 -4.04 -8.72
CA SER A 71 -18.51 -2.60 -8.68
C SER A 71 -17.70 -2.18 -7.46
N VAL A 72 -17.97 -2.73 -6.27
CA VAL A 72 -17.24 -2.44 -5.04
C VAL A 72 -15.82 -2.98 -5.13
N LEU A 73 -15.67 -4.25 -5.52
CA LEU A 73 -14.35 -4.87 -5.70
C LEU A 73 -13.52 -4.12 -6.75
N LYS A 74 -14.14 -3.75 -7.88
CA LYS A 74 -13.51 -2.89 -8.89
C LYS A 74 -13.02 -1.57 -8.30
N GLN A 75 -13.83 -0.89 -7.49
CA GLN A 75 -13.40 0.36 -6.82
C GLN A 75 -12.23 0.15 -5.85
N PHE A 76 -12.17 -0.99 -5.16
CA PHE A 76 -11.02 -1.36 -4.32
C PHE A 76 -9.75 -1.48 -5.15
N HIS A 77 -9.79 -2.23 -6.26
CA HIS A 77 -8.62 -2.40 -7.14
C HIS A 77 -8.18 -1.06 -7.74
N GLN A 78 -9.11 -0.21 -8.16
CA GLN A 78 -8.82 1.14 -8.65
C GLN A 78 -8.15 2.00 -7.59
N SER A 79 -8.69 2.01 -6.38
CA SER A 79 -8.17 2.79 -5.25
C SER A 79 -6.78 2.30 -4.84
N ARG A 80 -6.54 0.98 -4.86
CA ARG A 80 -5.24 0.36 -4.62
C ARG A 80 -4.18 0.88 -5.60
N ILE A 81 -4.45 0.79 -6.90
CA ILE A 81 -3.50 1.22 -7.95
C ILE A 81 -3.20 2.72 -7.82
N ARG A 82 -4.24 3.55 -7.65
CA ARG A 82 -4.10 5.00 -7.51
C ARG A 82 -3.36 5.41 -6.24
N CYS A 83 -3.58 4.69 -5.14
CA CYS A 83 -2.88 4.88 -3.87
C CYS A 83 -1.37 4.70 -4.06
N VAL A 84 -0.97 3.57 -4.64
CA VAL A 84 0.45 3.26 -4.89
C VAL A 84 1.06 4.24 -5.88
N LEU A 85 0.31 4.63 -6.91
CA LEU A 85 0.78 5.60 -7.88
C LEU A 85 1.07 6.95 -7.22
N GLU A 86 0.24 7.36 -6.25
CA GLU A 86 0.47 8.57 -5.47
C GLU A 86 1.65 8.45 -4.50
N MET A 87 1.91 7.26 -3.94
CA MET A 87 3.14 7.02 -3.16
C MET A 87 4.39 7.20 -4.04
N PHE A 88 4.41 6.60 -5.23
CA PHE A 88 5.54 6.74 -6.16
C PHE A 88 5.74 8.18 -6.67
N LYS A 89 4.68 8.99 -6.72
CA LYS A 89 4.79 10.43 -7.03
C LYS A 89 5.57 11.23 -5.98
N GLN A 90 5.78 10.68 -4.78
CA GLN A 90 6.59 11.34 -3.75
C GLN A 90 8.11 11.13 -3.94
N LEU A 91 8.52 10.21 -4.82
CA LEU A 91 9.94 9.95 -5.04
C LEU A 91 10.60 11.11 -5.79
N ASN A 92 11.89 11.31 -5.53
CA ASN A 92 12.68 12.32 -6.22
C ASN A 92 12.80 11.97 -7.72
N ASN A 93 12.79 12.99 -8.57
CA ASN A 93 13.03 12.86 -10.01
C ASN A 93 14.37 12.19 -10.36
N THR A 94 15.34 12.14 -9.44
CA THR A 94 16.60 11.42 -9.64
C THR A 94 16.50 9.92 -9.42
N THR A 95 15.44 9.41 -8.78
CA THR A 95 15.31 7.99 -8.42
C THR A 95 15.30 7.10 -9.65
N PHE A 96 14.74 7.55 -10.78
CA PHE A 96 14.59 6.75 -12.00
C PHE A 96 15.55 7.15 -13.12
N LYS A 97 16.66 7.84 -12.83
CA LYS A 97 17.64 8.16 -13.88
C LYS A 97 18.19 6.87 -14.52
N PRO A 98 18.36 6.82 -15.85
CA PRO A 98 18.31 7.93 -16.81
C PRO A 98 16.94 8.19 -17.46
N ILE A 99 15.84 7.58 -17.00
CA ILE A 99 14.49 7.85 -17.54
C ILE A 99 14.16 9.33 -17.37
N THR A 100 13.61 9.95 -18.42
CA THR A 100 13.25 11.37 -18.37
C THR A 100 11.98 11.60 -17.56
N SER A 101 11.78 12.82 -17.07
CA SER A 101 10.53 13.17 -16.39
C SER A 101 9.31 12.99 -17.29
N GLU A 102 9.43 13.26 -18.59
CA GLU A 102 8.34 13.08 -19.56
C GLU A 102 7.97 11.61 -19.73
N GLU A 103 8.96 10.73 -19.88
CA GLU A 103 8.74 9.28 -19.97
C GLU A 103 8.11 8.71 -18.69
N LEU A 104 8.56 9.21 -17.53
CA LEU A 104 8.02 8.79 -16.25
C LEU A 104 6.58 9.27 -16.06
N GLU A 105 6.25 10.50 -16.44
CA GLU A 105 4.88 11.02 -16.39
C GLU A 105 3.97 10.31 -17.40
N GLN A 106 4.47 9.98 -18.59
CA GLN A 106 3.74 9.14 -19.55
C GLN A 106 3.42 7.77 -18.95
N TYR A 107 4.38 7.11 -18.31
CA TYR A 107 4.12 5.82 -17.67
C TYR A 107 3.10 5.93 -16.53
N LYS A 108 3.23 6.94 -15.67
CA LYS A 108 2.25 7.22 -14.60
C LYS A 108 0.85 7.48 -15.17
N HIS A 109 0.75 8.13 -16.33
CA HIS A 109 -0.52 8.33 -17.02
C HIS A 109 -1.12 7.00 -17.50
N LEU A 110 -0.30 6.14 -18.13
CA LEU A 110 -0.73 4.82 -18.58
C LEU A 110 -1.24 3.95 -17.41
N ILE A 111 -0.56 3.98 -16.26
CA ILE A 111 -1.00 3.27 -15.03
C ILE A 111 -2.37 3.77 -14.58
N LYS A 112 -2.62 5.08 -14.66
CA LYS A 112 -3.92 5.66 -14.31
C LYS A 112 -5.01 5.18 -15.27
N GLU A 113 -4.77 5.22 -16.58
CA GLU A 113 -5.71 4.74 -17.60
C GLU A 113 -5.99 3.24 -17.45
N TYR A 114 -4.96 2.44 -17.13
CA TYR A 114 -5.10 1.02 -16.79
C TYR A 114 -6.02 0.83 -15.57
N SER A 115 -5.83 1.61 -14.49
CA SER A 115 -6.74 1.56 -13.33
C SER A 115 -8.19 1.88 -13.74
N GLU A 116 -8.38 2.75 -14.73
CA GLU A 116 -9.71 3.13 -15.22
C GLU A 116 -10.30 2.13 -16.22
N GLN A 117 -9.60 1.03 -16.50
CA GLN A 117 -9.94 0.02 -17.52
C GLN A 117 -10.10 0.61 -18.93
N ILE A 118 -9.39 1.72 -19.20
CA ILE A 118 -9.32 2.35 -20.52
C ILE A 118 -8.28 1.65 -21.40
N ARG A 119 -7.25 1.06 -20.79
CA ARG A 119 -6.16 0.33 -21.45
C ARG A 119 -5.97 -1.07 -20.91
N THR A 120 -5.29 -1.91 -21.69
CA THR A 120 -4.93 -3.28 -21.30
C THR A 120 -3.61 -3.34 -20.53
N ASP A 121 -3.38 -4.45 -19.84
CA ASP A 121 -2.12 -4.78 -19.20
C ASP A 121 -0.96 -4.94 -20.19
N GLU A 122 -1.24 -5.45 -21.40
CA GLU A 122 -0.26 -5.62 -22.48
C GLU A 122 0.41 -4.29 -22.86
N GLU A 123 -0.39 -3.24 -23.10
CA GLU A 123 0.10 -1.90 -23.45
C GLU A 123 0.98 -1.31 -22.34
N LEU A 124 0.54 -1.47 -21.08
CA LEU A 124 1.29 -1.02 -19.92
C LEU A 124 2.61 -1.78 -19.76
N ASN A 125 2.61 -3.10 -20.01
CA ASN A 125 3.78 -3.96 -19.87
C ASN A 125 4.83 -3.68 -20.95
N GLN A 126 4.40 -3.42 -22.20
CA GLN A 126 5.33 -3.03 -23.27
C GLN A 126 6.11 -1.77 -22.92
N PHE A 127 5.43 -0.72 -22.44
CA PHE A 127 6.10 0.51 -22.04
C PHE A 127 7.00 0.30 -20.81
N SER A 128 6.53 -0.49 -19.84
CA SER A 128 7.29 -0.89 -18.66
C SER A 128 8.61 -1.60 -19.01
N ILE A 129 8.61 -2.52 -19.99
CA ILE A 129 9.83 -3.21 -20.46
C ILE A 129 10.83 -2.21 -21.03
N VAL A 130 10.39 -1.29 -21.90
CA VAL A 130 11.25 -0.28 -22.51
C VAL A 130 11.91 0.61 -21.46
N LEU A 131 11.14 1.07 -20.46
CA LEU A 131 11.68 1.90 -19.39
C LEU A 131 12.64 1.14 -18.47
N ARG A 132 12.30 -0.11 -18.10
CA ARG A 132 13.18 -0.95 -17.26
C ARG A 132 14.54 -1.20 -17.90
N GLN A 133 14.61 -1.38 -19.22
CA GLN A 133 15.87 -1.58 -19.93
C GLN A 133 16.84 -0.39 -19.83
N LYS A 134 16.32 0.83 -19.57
CA LYS A 134 17.16 2.02 -19.38
C LYS A 134 17.79 2.08 -17.99
N LEU A 135 17.25 1.34 -17.03
CA LEU A 135 17.69 1.36 -15.65
C LEU A 135 18.81 0.33 -15.44
N SER A 136 19.90 0.80 -14.85
CA SER A 136 20.98 -0.06 -14.38
C SER A 136 21.47 0.46 -13.03
N THR A 137 21.54 -0.42 -12.03
CA THR A 137 22.02 -0.06 -10.71
C THR A 137 22.55 -1.28 -9.96
N ASN A 138 23.65 -1.08 -9.23
CA ASN A 138 24.18 -2.06 -8.28
C ASN A 138 23.57 -1.88 -6.87
N ASN A 139 22.68 -0.90 -6.69
CA ASN A 139 22.02 -0.65 -5.41
C ASN A 139 20.78 -1.56 -5.28
N PRO A 140 20.77 -2.53 -4.34
CA PRO A 140 19.65 -3.46 -4.17
C PRO A 140 18.34 -2.76 -3.79
N GLN A 141 18.42 -1.67 -3.02
CA GLN A 141 17.24 -0.86 -2.64
C GLN A 141 16.57 -0.27 -3.89
N LEU A 142 17.36 0.29 -4.80
CA LEU A 142 16.85 0.85 -6.05
C LEU A 142 16.32 -0.24 -6.98
N GLN A 143 16.95 -1.42 -7.03
CA GLN A 143 16.41 -2.56 -7.78
C GLN A 143 15.02 -2.98 -7.28
N ASN A 144 14.84 -3.02 -5.95
CA ASN A 144 13.54 -3.32 -5.35
C ASN A 144 12.51 -2.23 -5.69
N ILE A 145 12.89 -0.96 -5.61
CA ILE A 145 12.03 0.16 -6.00
C ILE A 145 11.61 0.07 -7.47
N TYR A 146 12.54 -0.23 -8.38
CA TYR A 146 12.23 -0.37 -9.80
C TYR A 146 11.30 -1.55 -10.04
N THR A 147 11.59 -2.71 -9.44
CA THR A 147 10.74 -3.89 -9.53
C THR A 147 9.33 -3.59 -9.04
N THR A 148 9.20 -2.92 -7.89
CA THR A 148 7.91 -2.53 -7.35
C THR A 148 7.19 -1.55 -8.28
N PHE A 149 7.87 -0.50 -8.73
CA PHE A 149 7.27 0.52 -9.59
C PHE A 149 6.81 0.00 -10.96
N PHE A 150 7.48 -1.02 -11.52
CA PHE A 150 7.18 -1.49 -12.88
C PHE A 150 6.30 -2.74 -12.92
N SER A 151 6.05 -3.39 -11.78
CA SER A 151 5.32 -4.66 -11.69
C SER A 151 4.13 -4.65 -10.74
N PHE A 152 3.99 -3.69 -9.81
CA PHE A 152 2.97 -3.80 -8.76
C PHE A 152 1.63 -3.16 -9.13
N TRP A 153 1.41 -2.74 -10.38
CA TRP A 153 0.10 -2.20 -10.77
C TRP A 153 -0.96 -3.29 -10.92
N CYS A 154 -0.55 -4.50 -11.28
CA CYS A 154 -1.46 -5.60 -11.57
C CYS A 154 -2.01 -6.30 -10.32
N GLY A 155 -1.25 -6.37 -9.22
CA GLY A 155 -1.72 -6.88 -7.91
C GLY A 155 -2.30 -8.31 -7.96
N GLU A 156 -3.28 -8.60 -7.08
CA GLU A 156 -3.87 -9.93 -6.82
C GLU A 156 -4.18 -10.78 -8.07
N GLU A 157 -4.73 -10.18 -9.12
CA GLU A 157 -5.14 -10.90 -10.34
C GLU A 157 -3.97 -11.53 -11.11
N ILE A 158 -2.75 -11.03 -10.90
CA ILE A 158 -1.54 -11.48 -11.62
C ILE A 158 -0.47 -12.01 -10.65
N LEU A 159 -0.44 -11.51 -9.42
CA LEU A 159 0.61 -11.81 -8.44
C LEU A 159 0.16 -12.76 -7.31
N ASP A 160 -1.14 -13.11 -7.23
CA ASP A 160 -1.72 -13.97 -6.19
C ASP A 160 -1.38 -13.49 -4.76
N TRP A 161 -1.47 -12.16 -4.57
CA TRP A 161 -1.15 -11.50 -3.30
C TRP A 161 -2.37 -10.91 -2.63
N SER A 162 -2.43 -11.03 -1.31
CA SER A 162 -3.40 -10.29 -0.50
C SER A 162 -3.09 -8.78 -0.53
N TYR A 163 -4.09 -7.96 -0.21
CA TYR A 163 -3.90 -6.52 -0.09
C TYR A 163 -2.91 -6.18 1.03
N PHE A 164 -2.85 -6.99 2.08
CA PHE A 164 -1.85 -6.86 3.13
C PHE A 164 -0.44 -7.04 2.56
N GLN A 165 -0.16 -8.16 1.88
CA GLN A 165 1.17 -8.43 1.29
C GLN A 165 1.56 -7.34 0.29
N TYR A 166 0.60 -6.88 -0.50
CA TYR A 166 0.77 -5.80 -1.44
C TYR A 166 1.26 -4.51 -0.77
N PHE A 167 0.57 -4.03 0.26
CA PHE A 167 0.98 -2.83 0.99
C PHE A 167 2.25 -3.05 1.82
N GLU A 168 2.44 -4.23 2.40
CA GLU A 168 3.65 -4.58 3.16
C GLU A 168 4.90 -4.40 2.29
N ILE A 169 4.92 -4.98 1.09
CA ILE A 169 6.08 -4.92 0.20
C ILE A 169 6.29 -3.49 -0.32
N ILE A 170 5.23 -2.83 -0.82
CA ILE A 170 5.34 -1.49 -1.42
C ILE A 170 5.84 -0.50 -0.40
N THR A 171 5.18 -0.44 0.75
CA THR A 171 5.59 0.48 1.79
C THR A 171 6.96 0.09 2.32
N GLY A 172 7.24 -1.22 2.50
CA GLY A 172 8.52 -1.73 2.98
C GLY A 172 9.70 -1.25 2.13
N ASN A 173 9.52 -1.16 0.81
CA ASN A 173 10.50 -0.60 -0.10
C ASN A 173 10.56 0.94 -0.02
N LEU A 174 9.41 1.61 0.09
CA LEU A 174 9.30 3.07 0.03
C LEU A 174 9.64 3.80 1.32
N LYS A 175 9.52 3.17 2.49
CA LYS A 175 9.72 3.81 3.81
C LYS A 175 11.12 4.43 4.01
N PHE A 176 12.10 3.97 3.23
CA PHE A 176 13.47 4.49 3.28
C PHE A 176 13.64 5.78 2.46
N LEU A 177 12.67 6.08 1.59
CA LEU A 177 12.68 7.24 0.68
C LEU A 177 11.53 8.22 0.98
N ILE A 178 10.46 7.75 1.61
CA ILE A 178 9.26 8.50 1.92
C ILE A 178 8.97 8.38 3.42
N PRO A 179 8.73 9.50 4.14
CA PRO A 179 8.32 9.46 5.53
C PRO A 179 7.06 8.61 5.75
N ILE A 180 7.02 7.84 6.83
CA ILE A 180 5.89 6.95 7.15
C ILE A 180 4.58 7.73 7.25
N GLU A 181 4.62 8.93 7.83
CA GLU A 181 3.45 9.81 7.96
C GLU A 181 2.86 10.16 6.60
N LYS A 182 3.72 10.35 5.59
CA LYS A 182 3.27 10.66 4.23
C LYS A 182 2.64 9.44 3.56
N LEU A 183 3.19 8.25 3.78
CA LEU A 183 2.58 7.00 3.30
C LEU A 183 1.20 6.77 3.94
N ILE A 184 1.07 7.02 5.25
CA ILE A 184 -0.20 6.94 5.97
C ILE A 184 -1.22 7.94 5.40
N GLU A 185 -0.82 9.20 5.20
CA GLU A 185 -1.69 10.25 4.63
C GLU A 185 -2.26 9.81 3.27
N ILE A 186 -1.41 9.27 2.39
CA ILE A 186 -1.82 8.79 1.07
C ILE A 186 -2.80 7.62 1.21
N MET A 187 -2.52 6.63 2.06
CA MET A 187 -3.43 5.52 2.27
C MET A 187 -4.79 5.98 2.82
N GLN A 188 -4.80 6.91 3.78
CA GLN A 188 -6.05 7.47 4.32
C GLN A 188 -6.85 8.24 3.28
N LYS A 189 -6.18 8.98 2.39
CA LYS A 189 -6.80 9.70 1.29
C LYS A 189 -7.51 8.77 0.30
N HIS A 190 -6.90 7.63 -0.05
CA HIS A 190 -7.47 6.67 -1.00
C HIS A 190 -8.46 5.69 -0.34
N PHE A 191 -8.41 5.53 0.98
CA PHE A 191 -9.32 4.68 1.74
C PHE A 191 -9.97 5.43 2.92
N PRO A 192 -10.71 6.53 2.68
CA PRO A 192 -11.18 7.42 3.75
C PRO A 192 -12.26 6.78 4.63
N VAL A 193 -13.17 6.03 4.02
CA VAL A 193 -14.23 5.31 4.76
C VAL A 193 -13.62 4.22 5.63
N ILE A 194 -12.70 3.42 5.08
CA ILE A 194 -12.05 2.33 5.82
C ILE A 194 -11.21 2.90 6.95
N SER A 195 -10.36 3.89 6.67
CA SER A 195 -9.49 4.49 7.69
C SER A 195 -10.27 5.08 8.87
N SER A 196 -11.46 5.62 8.64
CA SER A 196 -12.28 6.31 9.65
C SER A 196 -13.25 5.41 10.43
N ASN A 197 -13.45 4.15 10.04
CA ASN A 197 -14.42 3.24 10.68
C ASN A 197 -13.73 2.06 11.38
N PRO A 198 -14.28 1.46 12.44
CA PRO A 198 -13.69 0.27 13.04
C PRO A 198 -13.62 -0.90 12.04
N ILE A 199 -12.71 -1.84 12.27
CA ILE A 199 -12.65 -3.08 11.47
C ILE A 199 -13.98 -3.82 11.60
N LYS A 200 -14.56 -4.18 10.45
CA LYS A 200 -15.66 -5.16 10.40
C LYS A 200 -15.02 -6.55 10.45
N GLN A 201 -15.29 -7.30 11.52
CA GLN A 201 -14.89 -8.69 11.61
C GLN A 201 -15.99 -9.56 10.97
N LEU A 202 -15.59 -10.56 10.20
CA LEU A 202 -16.48 -11.67 9.84
C LEU A 202 -16.65 -12.51 11.10
N ASN A 203 -17.89 -12.60 11.59
CA ASN A 203 -18.23 -13.53 12.68
C ASN A 203 -18.12 -14.98 12.21
#